data_AF-A0A9E3DRW5-F1
#
_entry.id   AF-A0A9E3DRW5-F1
#
_cell.length_a   1.000
_cell.length_b   1.000
_cell.length_c   1.000
_cell.angle_alpha   90.00
_cell.angle_beta   90.00
_cell.angle_gamma   90.00
#
_symmetry.space_group_name_H-M   'P 1'
#
loop_
_entity.id
_entity.type
_entity.pdbx_description
1 polymer ?
#
loop_
_entity_poly.entity_id
_entity_poly.type
_entity_poly.pdbx_seq_one_letter_code
_entity_poly.pdbx_strand_id
1 'polypeptide(L)'
;LLASLPNVHAHVYYSRPDPDDLEGRDFDRVGRLTGSLLAELEPPRDAEAYLCGPAPFMDEISASLAALGIDASRIRTEPFGPAAGVTPGIAATPARTPHPPAGQPGNGATIEFARSNLAIPWSDDYTSLLELAEACDVPVRWSCRTGVCHTCETTLIAGNVGYSPDPVEPPADGSALICCSQPREDIVLDL
;
A
#
# COMPACT_ATOMS: atom_id res chain seq x y z
N LEU A 1 20.46 14.62 -5.20
CA LEU A 1 20.61 13.55 -6.22
C LEU A 1 20.08 13.99 -7.59
N LEU A 2 18.82 14.43 -7.71
CA LEU A 2 18.29 14.89 -9.01
C LEU A 2 19.06 16.10 -9.56
N ALA A 3 19.34 17.09 -8.71
CA ALA A 3 20.10 18.29 -9.09
C ALA A 3 21.57 18.04 -9.51
N SER A 4 22.12 16.83 -9.29
CA SER A 4 23.47 16.48 -9.72
C SER A 4 23.53 15.76 -11.06
N LEU A 5 22.37 15.48 -11.69
CA LEU A 5 22.30 14.81 -12.98
C LEU A 5 22.17 15.86 -14.11
N PRO A 6 22.94 15.73 -15.20
CA PRO A 6 23.05 16.79 -16.21
C PRO A 6 21.80 16.97 -17.09
N ASN A 7 20.97 15.94 -17.22
CA ASN A 7 19.81 15.91 -18.12
C ASN A 7 18.53 15.47 -17.38
N VAL A 8 18.30 15.99 -16.19
CA VAL A 8 17.09 15.71 -15.41
C VAL A 8 16.21 16.95 -15.36
N HIS A 9 14.94 16.75 -15.69
CA HIS A 9 13.88 17.72 -15.50
C HIS A 9 12.91 17.13 -14.47
N ALA A 10 12.54 17.93 -13.48
CA ALA A 10 11.56 17.56 -12.47
C ALA A 10 10.40 18.54 -12.56
N HIS A 11 9.18 18.00 -12.53
CA HIS A 11 7.94 18.77 -12.52
C HIS A 11 7.07 18.25 -11.39
N VAL A 12 6.75 19.11 -10.43
CA VAL A 12 6.03 18.80 -9.20
C VAL A 12 4.67 19.48 -9.21
N TYR A 13 3.62 18.70 -9.04
CA TYR A 13 2.24 19.19 -9.12
C TYR A 13 1.55 19.01 -7.77
N TYR A 14 1.09 20.11 -7.17
CA TYR A 14 0.36 20.08 -5.91
C TYR A 14 -1.12 20.24 -6.19
N SER A 15 -1.89 19.17 -5.98
CA SER A 15 -3.35 19.23 -6.18
C SER A 15 -4.06 20.11 -5.15
N ARG A 16 -3.47 20.27 -3.96
CA ARG A 16 -3.93 21.10 -2.84
C ARG A 16 -2.70 21.61 -2.07
N PRO A 17 -2.03 22.69 -2.52
CA PRO A 17 -0.92 23.28 -1.80
C PRO A 17 -1.39 23.87 -0.46
N ASP A 18 -0.55 23.82 0.56
CA ASP A 18 -0.76 24.50 1.83
C ASP A 18 -0.53 26.02 1.68
N PRO A 19 -1.04 26.85 2.60
CA PRO A 19 -0.90 28.30 2.52
C PRO A 19 0.55 28.82 2.45
N ASP A 20 1.50 28.05 3.00
CA ASP A 20 2.92 28.40 3.06
C ASP A 20 3.74 27.84 1.87
N ASP A 21 3.13 27.02 1.01
CA ASP A 21 3.75 26.49 -0.21
C ASP A 21 3.81 27.56 -1.30
N LEU A 22 4.98 27.72 -1.93
CA LEU A 22 5.23 28.70 -2.98
C LEU A 22 5.48 28.03 -4.34
N GLU A 23 4.72 28.42 -5.35
CA GLU A 23 4.95 28.00 -6.75
C GLU A 23 6.33 28.49 -7.23
N GLY A 24 7.07 27.61 -7.91
CA GLY A 24 8.45 27.83 -8.36
C GLY A 24 9.51 27.58 -7.27
N ARG A 25 9.11 27.28 -6.04
CA ARG A 25 10.02 26.83 -4.96
C ARG A 25 9.67 25.43 -4.46
N ASP A 26 8.42 25.24 -4.05
CA ASP A 26 7.95 24.01 -3.40
C ASP A 26 7.24 23.08 -4.39
N PHE A 27 6.56 23.66 -5.39
CA PHE A 27 5.91 22.96 -6.50
C PHE A 27 5.94 23.81 -7.77
N ASP A 28 5.72 23.20 -8.95
CA ASP A 28 5.77 23.90 -10.24
C ASP A 28 4.40 24.34 -10.75
N ARG A 29 3.34 23.58 -10.43
CA ARG A 29 1.97 23.86 -10.84
C ARG A 29 0.94 23.38 -9.82
N VAL A 30 -0.13 24.15 -9.67
CA VAL A 30 -1.32 23.71 -8.93
C VAL A 30 -2.16 22.77 -9.80
N GLY A 31 -2.60 21.66 -9.21
CA GLY A 31 -3.45 20.67 -9.86
C GLY A 31 -2.83 19.27 -9.87
N ARG A 32 -3.47 18.36 -10.59
CA ARG A 32 -2.92 17.01 -10.86
C ARG A 32 -2.27 17.02 -12.24
N LEU A 33 -1.26 16.18 -12.43
CA LEU A 33 -0.76 15.90 -13.77
C LEU A 33 -1.90 15.30 -14.60
N THR A 34 -2.22 15.93 -15.73
CA THR A 34 -3.23 15.49 -16.69
C THR A 34 -2.58 15.18 -18.03
N GLY A 35 -3.32 14.54 -18.94
CA GLY A 35 -2.84 14.31 -20.31
C GLY A 35 -2.44 15.59 -21.06
N SER A 36 -3.13 16.71 -20.82
CA SER A 36 -2.79 17.99 -21.45
C SER A 36 -1.46 18.55 -20.91
N LEU A 37 -1.25 18.50 -19.60
CA LEU A 37 0.00 18.94 -18.98
C LEU A 37 1.17 18.02 -19.37
N LEU A 38 0.91 16.72 -19.53
CA LEU A 38 1.90 15.78 -20.04
C LEU A 38 2.31 16.08 -21.48
N ALA A 39 1.36 16.51 -22.33
CA ALA A 39 1.67 16.91 -23.70
C ALA A 39 2.58 18.15 -23.76
N GLU A 40 2.41 19.10 -22.83
CA GLU A 40 3.28 20.28 -22.69
C GLU A 40 4.73 19.93 -22.33
N LEU A 41 4.96 18.76 -21.73
CA LEU A 41 6.31 18.26 -21.41
C LEU A 41 7.04 17.67 -22.63
N GLU A 42 6.34 17.49 -23.76
CA GLU A 42 6.88 16.98 -25.02
C GLU A 42 7.79 15.74 -24.85
N PRO A 43 7.31 14.65 -24.19
CA PRO A 43 8.15 13.49 -23.94
C PRO A 43 8.62 12.85 -25.26
N PRO A 44 9.88 12.38 -25.35
CA PRO A 44 10.37 11.68 -26.53
C PRO A 44 9.50 10.46 -26.84
N ARG A 45 9.18 10.24 -28.12
CA ARG A 45 8.32 9.11 -28.53
C ARG A 45 8.95 7.75 -28.30
N ASP A 46 10.28 7.70 -28.21
CA ASP A 46 11.08 6.52 -27.90
C ASP A 46 11.44 6.42 -26.40
N ALA A 47 10.84 7.25 -25.53
CA ALA A 47 11.04 7.15 -24.09
C ALA A 47 10.51 5.83 -23.52
N GLU A 48 11.15 5.38 -22.43
CA GLU A 48 10.59 4.39 -21.52
C GLU A 48 9.86 5.13 -20.40
N ALA A 49 8.56 4.87 -20.24
CA ALA A 49 7.73 5.50 -19.23
C ALA A 49 7.48 4.54 -18.08
N TYR A 50 7.81 4.97 -16.87
CA TYR A 50 7.53 4.24 -15.64
C TYR A 50 6.51 5.03 -14.83
N LEU A 51 5.39 4.40 -14.53
CA LEU A 51 4.25 4.99 -13.84
C LEU A 51 3.96 4.20 -12.58
N CYS A 52 3.74 4.91 -11.49
CA CYS A 52 3.35 4.32 -10.23
C CYS A 52 2.35 5.24 -9.54
N GLY A 53 1.32 4.67 -8.94
CA GLY A 53 0.29 5.44 -8.24
C GLY A 53 -1.08 4.78 -8.23
N PRO A 54 -2.14 5.55 -7.89
CA PRO A 54 -3.52 5.06 -7.92
C PRO A 54 -3.97 4.66 -9.33
N ALA A 55 -4.81 3.64 -9.44
CA ALA A 55 -5.30 3.12 -10.73
C ALA A 55 -5.84 4.20 -11.69
N PRO A 56 -6.74 5.12 -11.27
CA PRO A 56 -7.26 6.14 -12.18
C PRO A 56 -6.18 7.07 -12.74
N PHE A 57 -5.15 7.38 -11.96
CA PHE A 57 -4.03 8.20 -12.40
C PHE A 57 -3.19 7.48 -13.46
N MET A 58 -2.82 6.23 -13.20
CA MET A 58 -2.02 5.46 -14.16
C MET A 58 -2.80 5.21 -15.44
N ASP A 59 -4.10 4.95 -15.37
CA ASP A 59 -4.96 4.75 -16.55
C ASP A 59 -4.97 6.01 -17.43
N GLU A 60 -5.18 7.19 -16.83
CA GLU A 60 -5.19 8.48 -17.54
C GLU A 60 -3.84 8.78 -18.19
N ILE A 61 -2.74 8.65 -17.44
CA ILE A 61 -1.40 8.98 -17.94
C ILE A 61 -0.92 7.97 -18.97
N SER A 62 -1.20 6.67 -18.78
CA SER A 62 -0.87 5.64 -19.78
C SER A 62 -1.59 5.90 -21.10
N ALA A 63 -2.89 6.22 -21.05
CA ALA A 63 -3.66 6.56 -22.24
C ALA A 63 -3.11 7.82 -22.93
N SER A 64 -2.67 8.81 -22.15
CA SER A 64 -2.11 10.06 -22.66
C SER A 64 -0.75 9.86 -23.33
N LEU A 65 0.15 9.07 -22.74
CA LEU A 65 1.44 8.71 -23.34
C LEU A 65 1.25 7.95 -24.66
N ALA A 66 0.31 7.01 -24.69
CA ALA A 66 -0.03 6.27 -25.91
C ALA A 66 -0.57 7.22 -27.00
N ALA A 67 -1.43 8.17 -26.64
CA ALA A 67 -1.95 9.18 -27.57
C ALA A 67 -0.86 10.11 -28.12
N LEU A 68 0.21 10.35 -27.35
CA LEU A 68 1.40 11.09 -27.77
C LEU A 68 2.35 10.26 -28.67
N GLY A 69 2.08 8.97 -28.86
CA GLY A 69 2.81 8.10 -29.77
C GLY A 69 3.92 7.28 -29.13
N ILE A 70 3.94 7.17 -27.79
CA ILE A 70 4.81 6.22 -27.09
C ILE A 70 4.21 4.82 -27.21
N ASP A 71 5.03 3.85 -27.59
CA ASP A 71 4.61 2.46 -27.73
C ASP A 71 4.18 1.87 -26.37
N ALA A 72 3.04 1.18 -26.34
CA ALA A 72 2.48 0.62 -25.10
C ALA A 72 3.44 -0.36 -24.39
N SER A 73 4.34 -1.05 -25.12
CA SER A 73 5.34 -1.95 -24.53
C SER A 73 6.42 -1.23 -23.71
N ARG A 74 6.56 0.09 -23.91
CA ARG A 74 7.48 0.98 -23.20
C ARG A 74 6.83 1.71 -22.03
N ILE A 75 5.54 1.47 -21.77
CA ILE A 75 4.82 2.01 -20.62
C ILE A 75 4.73 0.90 -19.57
N ARG A 76 5.41 1.10 -18.44
CA ARG A 76 5.45 0.17 -17.32
C ARG A 76 4.69 0.77 -16.15
N THR A 77 3.73 0.01 -15.62
CA THR A 77 2.89 0.44 -14.50
C THR A 77 3.15 -0.42 -13.28
N GLU A 78 3.20 0.23 -12.12
CA GLU A 78 3.21 -0.41 -10.81
C GLU A 78 2.07 0.18 -9.96
N PRO A 79 0.93 -0.53 -9.82
CA PRO A 79 -0.20 0.01 -9.11
C PRO A 79 -0.01 0.06 -7.60
N PHE A 80 -0.51 1.14 -6.98
CA PHE A 80 -0.77 1.16 -5.55
C PHE A 80 -2.04 0.37 -5.28
N GLY A 81 -1.96 -0.64 -4.41
CA GLY A 81 -3.11 -1.47 -4.07
C GLY A 81 -2.96 -2.93 -4.49
N PRO A 82 -3.83 -3.82 -3.99
CA PRO A 82 -3.95 -5.16 -4.53
C PRO A 82 -4.46 -5.12 -5.97
N ALA A 83 -4.05 -6.09 -6.79
CA ALA A 83 -4.53 -6.21 -8.15
C ALA A 83 -6.07 -6.35 -8.18
N ALA A 84 -6.72 -5.73 -9.18
CA ALA A 84 -8.17 -5.81 -9.34
C ALA A 84 -8.64 -7.28 -9.37
N GLY A 85 -9.69 -7.58 -8.59
CA GLY A 85 -10.24 -8.94 -8.47
C GLY A 85 -9.54 -9.84 -7.45
N VAL A 86 -8.56 -9.33 -6.70
CA VAL A 86 -7.97 -10.02 -5.55
C VAL A 86 -8.61 -9.53 -4.26
N THR A 87 -9.22 -10.43 -3.48
CA THR A 87 -9.68 -10.11 -2.12
C THR A 87 -8.46 -9.83 -1.24
N PRO A 88 -8.31 -8.59 -0.70
CA PRO A 88 -7.21 -8.27 0.21
C PRO A 88 -7.28 -9.12 1.48
N GLY A 89 -6.14 -9.35 2.12
CA GLY A 89 -6.04 -10.12 3.36
C GLY A 89 -6.21 -11.63 3.15
N ILE A 90 -7.18 -12.10 2.36
CA ILE A 90 -7.47 -13.54 2.23
C ILE A 90 -6.54 -14.21 1.21
N ALA A 91 -5.64 -15.07 1.68
CA ALA A 91 -4.85 -15.94 0.82
C ALA A 91 -5.55 -17.27 0.50
N ALA A 92 -5.09 -17.94 -0.57
CA ALA A 92 -5.52 -19.29 -0.90
C ALA A 92 -5.08 -20.29 0.18
N THR A 93 -5.67 -21.50 0.18
CA THR A 93 -5.45 -22.55 1.18
C THR A 93 -3.96 -22.73 1.50
N PRO A 94 -3.55 -22.66 2.77
CA PRO A 94 -2.15 -22.66 3.16
C PRO A 94 -1.50 -24.02 2.91
N ALA A 95 -0.18 -24.02 2.69
CA ALA A 95 0.62 -25.24 2.57
C ALA A 95 0.76 -26.00 3.90
N ARG A 96 0.51 -25.31 5.02
CA ARG A 96 0.57 -25.82 6.38
C ARG A 96 -0.70 -25.42 7.13
N THR A 97 -1.12 -26.25 8.07
CA THR A 97 -2.28 -25.92 8.91
C THR A 97 -1.88 -24.84 9.91
N PRO A 98 -2.71 -23.81 10.11
CA PRO A 98 -2.47 -22.80 11.13
C PRO A 98 -2.21 -23.42 12.51
N HIS A 99 -1.26 -22.87 13.25
CA HIS A 99 -0.82 -23.39 14.53
C HIS A 99 -0.36 -22.26 15.46
N PRO A 100 -0.32 -22.46 16.79
CA PRO A 100 0.31 -21.52 17.69
C PRO A 100 1.80 -21.33 17.37
N PRO A 101 2.38 -20.14 17.56
CA PRO A 101 3.79 -19.92 17.31
C PRO A 101 4.64 -20.72 18.31
N ALA A 102 5.86 -21.10 17.90
CA ALA A 102 6.80 -21.78 18.79
C ALA A 102 7.33 -20.81 19.86
N GLY A 103 7.48 -21.29 21.10
CA GLY A 103 8.00 -20.49 22.22
C GLY A 103 7.01 -20.38 23.36
N GLN A 104 7.28 -19.44 24.28
CA GLN A 104 6.32 -19.11 25.33
C GLN A 104 5.20 -18.24 24.76
N PRO A 105 3.93 -18.49 25.11
CA PRO A 105 2.86 -17.57 24.77
C PRO A 105 3.15 -16.18 25.31
N GLY A 106 2.72 -15.17 24.55
CA GLY A 106 2.73 -13.80 25.04
C GLY A 106 1.81 -13.61 26.25
N ASN A 107 1.85 -12.41 26.83
CA ASN A 107 1.03 -12.03 27.98
C ASN A 107 0.14 -10.79 27.69
N GLY A 108 0.08 -10.36 26.42
CA GLY A 108 -0.72 -9.25 25.98
C GLY A 108 -2.16 -9.64 25.61
N ALA A 109 -2.81 -8.76 24.84
CA ALA A 109 -4.17 -8.95 24.34
C ALA A 109 -4.34 -10.22 23.50
N THR A 110 -5.53 -10.80 23.51
CA THR A 110 -5.86 -11.99 22.71
C THR A 110 -6.13 -11.61 21.26
N ILE A 111 -5.44 -12.27 20.34
CA ILE A 111 -5.59 -12.10 18.88
C ILE A 111 -6.27 -13.35 18.33
N GLU A 112 -7.50 -13.20 17.86
CA GLU A 112 -8.27 -14.28 17.23
C GLU A 112 -8.24 -14.16 15.71
N PHE A 113 -7.81 -15.23 15.05
CA PHE A 113 -7.94 -15.46 13.62
C PHE A 113 -9.15 -16.38 13.39
N ALA A 114 -10.30 -15.78 13.07
CA ALA A 114 -11.61 -16.45 13.10
C ALA A 114 -11.74 -17.61 12.10
N ARG A 115 -11.22 -17.48 10.88
CA ARG A 115 -11.28 -18.54 9.84
C ARG A 115 -10.21 -19.60 10.07
N SER A 116 -9.09 -19.23 10.68
CA SER A 116 -8.03 -20.13 11.09
C SER A 116 -8.33 -20.86 12.40
N ASN A 117 -9.40 -20.48 13.12
CA ASN A 117 -9.80 -21.03 14.41
C ASN A 117 -8.63 -21.06 15.42
N LEU A 118 -7.93 -19.94 15.51
CA LEU A 118 -6.73 -19.79 16.33
C LEU A 118 -6.82 -18.52 17.17
N ALA A 119 -6.58 -18.63 18.48
CA ALA A 119 -6.54 -17.49 19.40
C ALA A 119 -5.20 -17.50 20.13
N ILE A 120 -4.41 -16.44 19.96
CA ILE A 120 -3.04 -16.33 20.47
C ILE A 120 -2.87 -15.05 21.28
N PRO A 121 -2.34 -15.12 22.51
CA PRO A 121 -1.95 -13.93 23.25
C PRO A 121 -0.81 -13.18 22.54
N TRP A 122 -0.94 -11.86 22.40
CA TRP A 122 0.06 -10.99 21.82
C TRP A 122 1.38 -11.06 22.59
N SER A 123 2.49 -11.12 21.86
CA SER A 123 3.85 -11.01 22.37
C SER A 123 4.55 -9.81 21.74
N ASP A 124 5.32 -9.08 22.53
CA ASP A 124 6.17 -7.97 22.06
C ASP A 124 7.34 -8.44 21.19
N ASP A 125 7.52 -9.76 21.02
CA ASP A 125 8.44 -10.33 20.02
C ASP A 125 7.99 -10.05 18.58
N TYR A 126 6.72 -9.71 18.36
CA TYR A 126 6.16 -9.37 17.06
C TYR A 126 5.97 -7.86 16.94
N THR A 127 6.38 -7.29 15.81
CA THR A 127 6.24 -5.86 15.54
C THR A 127 4.91 -5.50 14.89
N SER A 128 4.23 -6.49 14.30
CA SER A 128 2.92 -6.31 13.66
C SER A 128 2.04 -7.56 13.74
N LEU A 129 0.73 -7.37 13.58
CA LEU A 129 -0.24 -8.47 13.48
C LEU A 129 0.07 -9.42 12.31
N LEU A 130 0.67 -8.91 11.22
CA LEU A 130 1.15 -9.74 10.12
C LEU A 130 2.25 -10.70 10.56
N GLU A 131 3.24 -10.25 11.33
CA GLU A 131 4.33 -11.14 11.77
C GLU A 131 3.82 -12.27 12.67
N LEU A 132 2.85 -11.96 13.54
CA LEU A 132 2.18 -12.99 14.33
C LEU A 132 1.41 -13.98 13.43
N ALA A 133 0.68 -13.48 12.42
CA ALA A 133 -0.03 -14.33 11.47
C ALA A 133 0.92 -15.23 10.68
N GLU A 134 2.07 -14.71 10.22
CA GLU A 134 3.11 -15.49 9.53
C GLU A 134 3.70 -16.58 10.45
N ALA A 135 3.99 -16.26 11.71
CA ALA A 135 4.50 -17.22 12.68
C ALA A 135 3.50 -18.33 13.04
N CYS A 136 2.21 -18.08 12.81
CA CYS A 136 1.13 -19.04 13.00
C CYS A 136 0.76 -19.81 11.73
N ASP A 137 1.46 -19.60 10.60
CA ASP A 137 1.09 -20.11 9.27
C ASP A 137 -0.37 -19.72 8.87
N VAL A 138 -0.88 -18.58 9.37
CA VAL A 138 -2.20 -18.04 9.02
C VAL A 138 -2.15 -17.49 7.58
N PRO A 139 -3.03 -17.94 6.67
CA PRO A 139 -2.98 -17.55 5.27
C PRO A 139 -3.40 -16.09 5.09
N VAL A 140 -2.42 -15.23 4.80
CA VAL A 140 -2.67 -13.81 4.54
C VAL A 140 -1.91 -13.29 3.33
N ARG A 141 -2.53 -12.39 2.55
CA ARG A 141 -1.85 -11.67 1.47
C ARG A 141 -1.12 -10.46 2.02
N TRP A 142 0.10 -10.21 1.57
CA TRP A 142 0.84 -9.01 1.94
C TRP A 142 1.84 -8.63 0.84
N SER A 143 2.36 -7.40 0.89
CA SER A 143 3.42 -6.94 -0.02
C SER A 143 4.33 -5.88 0.66
N CYS A 144 3.86 -4.63 0.79
CA CYS A 144 4.73 -3.50 1.17
C CYS A 144 5.25 -3.50 2.62
N ARG A 145 4.54 -4.15 3.57
CA ARG A 145 4.81 -4.12 5.02
C ARG A 145 4.85 -2.73 5.68
N THR A 146 4.31 -1.71 5.02
CA THR A 146 4.34 -0.31 5.51
C THR A 146 2.99 0.39 5.41
N GLY A 147 1.90 -0.34 5.16
CA GLY A 147 0.55 0.23 5.14
C GLY A 147 0.22 1.07 3.89
N VAL A 148 0.93 0.89 2.78
CA VAL A 148 0.72 1.68 1.55
C VAL A 148 -0.01 0.90 0.44
N CYS A 149 0.23 -0.41 0.33
CA CYS A 149 -0.30 -1.21 -0.79
C CYS A 149 -1.67 -1.84 -0.52
N HIS A 150 -2.23 -1.73 0.70
CA HIS A 150 -3.51 -2.32 1.12
C HIS A 150 -3.71 -3.84 0.87
N THR A 151 -2.67 -4.57 0.44
CA THR A 151 -2.78 -6.00 0.13
C THR A 151 -3.08 -6.85 1.37
N CYS A 152 -2.61 -6.40 2.54
CA CYS A 152 -2.87 -7.01 3.86
C CYS A 152 -4.19 -6.57 4.51
N GLU A 153 -4.98 -5.74 3.83
CA GLU A 153 -6.23 -5.24 4.42
C GLU A 153 -7.16 -6.40 4.75
N THR A 154 -7.60 -6.44 6.00
CA THR A 154 -8.35 -7.55 6.59
C THR A 154 -9.50 -7.00 7.41
N THR A 155 -10.67 -7.63 7.35
CA THR A 155 -11.80 -7.26 8.20
C THR A 155 -11.47 -7.43 9.68
N LEU A 156 -11.66 -6.35 10.44
CA LEU A 156 -11.55 -6.32 11.89
C LEU A 156 -12.96 -6.52 12.47
N ILE A 157 -13.26 -7.75 12.88
CA ILE A 157 -14.57 -8.14 13.39
C ILE A 157 -14.85 -7.48 14.76
N ALA A 158 -13.81 -7.40 15.61
CA ALA A 158 -13.91 -6.78 16.93
C ALA A 158 -12.57 -6.20 17.39
N GLY A 159 -12.66 -5.18 18.26
CA GLY A 159 -11.54 -4.51 18.92
C GLY A 159 -10.92 -3.36 18.13
N ASN A 160 -9.71 -2.96 18.50
CA ASN A 160 -9.01 -1.81 17.93
C ASN A 160 -7.51 -2.07 17.76
N VAL A 161 -6.92 -1.45 16.73
CA VAL A 161 -5.49 -1.53 16.43
C VAL A 161 -4.86 -0.13 16.37
N GLY A 162 -3.60 -0.05 16.78
CA GLY A 162 -2.73 1.10 16.52
C GLY A 162 -1.81 0.83 15.34
N TYR A 163 -1.33 1.88 14.69
CA TYR A 163 -0.42 1.79 13.55
C TYR A 163 0.99 2.27 13.89
N SER A 164 1.98 1.63 13.27
CA SER A 164 3.38 2.06 13.27
C SER A 164 4.09 1.47 12.04
N PRO A 165 4.44 2.28 11.03
CA PRO A 165 4.07 3.68 10.85
C PRO A 165 2.56 3.86 10.58
N ASP A 166 2.08 5.11 10.72
CA ASP A 166 0.73 5.46 10.28
C ASP A 166 0.61 5.26 8.76
N PRO A 167 -0.46 4.60 8.28
CA PRO A 167 -0.67 4.40 6.85
C PRO A 167 -0.99 5.73 6.16
N VAL A 168 -0.56 5.86 4.91
CA VAL A 168 -0.80 7.07 4.10
C VAL A 168 -2.30 7.25 3.83
N GLU A 169 -2.99 6.15 3.57
CA GLU A 169 -4.43 6.08 3.42
C GLU A 169 -4.97 5.08 4.46
N PRO A 170 -5.98 5.45 5.27
CA PRO A 170 -6.58 4.50 6.21
C PRO A 170 -7.27 3.35 5.46
N PRO A 171 -7.37 2.15 6.05
CA PRO A 171 -8.19 1.08 5.47
C PRO A 171 -9.67 1.47 5.46
N ALA A 172 -10.48 0.69 4.75
CA ALA A 172 -11.92 0.84 4.80
C ALA A 172 -12.49 0.65 6.22
N ASP A 173 -13.62 1.29 6.50
CA ASP A 173 -14.32 1.13 7.77
C ASP A 173 -14.55 -0.35 8.12
N GLY A 174 -14.21 -0.74 9.35
CA GLY A 174 -14.29 -2.13 9.79
C GLY A 174 -13.16 -3.03 9.29
N SER A 175 -12.09 -2.46 8.73
CA SER A 175 -10.90 -3.20 8.29
C SER A 175 -9.62 -2.66 8.92
N ALA A 176 -8.55 -3.44 8.85
CA ALA A 176 -7.23 -3.12 9.38
C ALA A 176 -6.11 -3.48 8.40
N LEU A 177 -5.06 -2.65 8.34
CA LEU A 177 -3.82 -2.97 7.62
C LEU A 177 -2.86 -3.72 8.55
N ILE A 178 -2.94 -5.05 8.59
CA ILE A 178 -2.25 -5.84 9.61
C ILE A 178 -0.72 -5.81 9.53
N CYS A 179 -0.16 -5.36 8.40
CA CYS A 179 1.29 -5.35 8.16
C CYS A 179 2.06 -4.25 8.90
N CYS A 180 1.35 -3.25 9.42
CA CYS A 180 1.92 -2.13 10.17
C CYS A 180 1.08 -1.80 11.40
N SER A 181 0.30 -2.76 11.92
CA SER A 181 -0.57 -2.54 13.06
C SER A 181 -0.30 -3.48 14.23
N GLN A 182 -0.62 -3.00 15.42
CA GLN A 182 -0.50 -3.70 16.70
C GLN A 182 -1.83 -3.64 17.45
N PRO A 183 -2.18 -4.67 18.22
CA PRO A 183 -3.41 -4.67 19.00
C PRO A 183 -3.36 -3.61 20.11
N ARG A 184 -4.48 -2.93 20.36
CA ARG A 184 -4.68 -2.08 21.54
C ARG A 184 -5.41 -2.80 22.68
N GLU A 185 -6.15 -3.83 22.30
CA GLU A 185 -7.02 -4.65 23.14
C GLU A 185 -7.22 -6.00 22.46
N ASP A 186 -8.09 -6.85 23.02
CA ASP A 186 -8.45 -8.11 22.39
C ASP A 186 -9.12 -7.83 21.03
N ILE A 187 -8.67 -8.53 19.98
CA ILE A 187 -9.18 -8.33 18.62
C ILE A 187 -9.58 -9.64 17.96
N VAL A 188 -10.48 -9.53 16.99
CA VAL A 188 -10.88 -10.64 16.12
C VAL A 188 -10.70 -10.20 14.67
N LEU A 189 -9.88 -10.93 13.92
CA LEU A 189 -9.60 -10.74 12.50
C LEU A 189 -10.28 -11.85 11.67
N ASP A 190 -10.83 -11.50 10.51
CA ASP A 190 -11.41 -12.48 9.57
C ASP A 190 -10.33 -13.23 8.75
N LEU A 191 -9.42 -13.94 9.44
CA LEU A 191 -8.32 -14.74 8.87
C LEU A 191 -8.26 -16.15 9.44
#